data_AF-A0A6J4HNF4-F1
#
_entry.id   AF-A0A6J4HNF4-F1
#
_cell.length_a   1.000
_cell.length_b   1.000
_cell.length_c   1.000
_cell.angle_alpha   90.00
_cell.angle_beta   90.00
_cell.angle_gamma   90.00
#
_symmetry.space_group_name_H-M   'P 1'
#
loop_
_entity.id
_entity.type
_entity.pdbx_description
1 polymer ?
#
loop_
_entity_poly.entity_id
_entity_poly.type
_entity_poly.pdbx_seq_one_letter_code
_entity_poly.pdbx_strand_id
1 'polypeptide(L)'
;MPTPDAKNAVGYYFALPRLVASWRGRSFGRSEHNAVEAYTVGGLVHAVTFIFAAELLLGGRPAWQQILLLIPLALLVWAWWSLFFYMGLLLLNVLRGAGVMRDTPASRAQSLFVGITTTLLAWHLITAGSWTSVLGWIWMIAVALNLAAAALLTLAHADPAR
;
A
#
# COMPACT_ATOMS: atom_id res chain seq x y z
N MET A 1 -28.93 -15.48 -24.96
CA MET A 1 -29.19 -14.14 -24.41
C MET A 1 -27.86 -13.60 -23.88
N PRO A 2 -27.19 -12.66 -24.55
CA PRO A 2 -25.91 -12.13 -24.11
C PRO A 2 -26.14 -11.16 -22.94
N THR A 3 -25.48 -11.40 -21.80
CA THR A 3 -25.44 -10.48 -20.66
C THR A 3 -24.77 -9.16 -21.06
N PRO A 4 -25.29 -8.00 -20.64
CA PRO A 4 -24.73 -6.71 -21.03
C PRO A 4 -23.30 -6.50 -20.46
N ASP A 5 -22.39 -6.10 -21.35
CA ASP A 5 -21.13 -5.38 -21.12
C ASP A 5 -20.03 -5.98 -20.21
N ALA A 6 -19.45 -7.10 -20.62
CA ALA A 6 -18.07 -7.44 -20.22
C ALA A 6 -17.01 -6.45 -20.76
N LYS A 7 -17.36 -5.59 -21.74
CA LYS A 7 -16.44 -4.64 -22.37
C LYS A 7 -16.13 -3.39 -21.51
N ASN A 8 -16.88 -3.14 -20.43
CA ASN A 8 -16.73 -1.96 -19.59
C ASN A 8 -16.35 -2.27 -18.13
N ALA A 9 -15.94 -3.50 -17.82
CA ALA A 9 -15.54 -3.88 -16.46
C ALA A 9 -14.26 -3.14 -16.06
N VAL A 10 -14.38 -2.12 -15.21
CA VAL A 10 -13.24 -1.42 -14.65
C VAL A 10 -12.68 -2.27 -13.51
N GLY A 11 -11.40 -2.60 -13.56
CA GLY A 11 -10.78 -3.37 -12.50
C GLY A 11 -9.87 -2.54 -11.61
N TYR A 12 -9.89 -2.84 -10.31
CA TYR A 12 -9.09 -2.12 -9.30
C TYR A 12 -8.25 -3.08 -8.45
N TYR A 13 -7.13 -2.58 -7.94
CA TYR A 13 -6.22 -3.35 -7.10
C TYR A 13 -6.70 -3.39 -5.63
N PHE A 14 -7.06 -2.23 -5.07
CA PHE A 14 -7.59 -2.06 -3.72
C PHE A 14 -9.12 -2.24 -3.68
N ALA A 15 -9.64 -2.44 -2.48
CA ALA A 15 -11.05 -2.74 -2.25
C ALA A 15 -11.91 -1.46 -2.24
N LEU A 16 -11.35 -0.33 -1.79
CA LEU A 16 -12.08 0.92 -1.68
C LEU A 16 -12.55 1.48 -3.03
N PRO A 17 -11.70 1.60 -4.07
CA PRO A 17 -12.19 2.04 -5.39
C PRO A 17 -13.21 1.07 -6.00
N ARG A 18 -13.05 -0.24 -5.73
CA ARG A 18 -14.03 -1.27 -6.11
C ARG A 18 -15.39 -1.05 -5.46
N LEU A 19 -15.43 -0.78 -4.15
CA LEU A 19 -16.68 -0.49 -3.43
C LEU A 19 -17.35 0.81 -3.94
N VAL A 20 -16.55 1.85 -4.24
CA VAL A 20 -17.09 3.08 -4.84
C VAL A 20 -17.67 2.81 -6.23
N ALA A 21 -17.01 1.98 -7.04
CA ALA A 21 -17.52 1.58 -8.34
C ALA A 21 -18.80 0.73 -8.22
N SER A 22 -18.89 -0.15 -7.22
CA SER A 22 -20.07 -0.97 -6.95
C SER A 22 -21.29 -0.12 -6.61
N TRP A 23 -21.12 0.89 -5.74
CA TRP A 23 -22.19 1.82 -5.40
C TRP A 23 -22.66 2.69 -6.56
N ARG A 24 -21.80 2.92 -7.56
CA ARG A 24 -22.14 3.65 -8.78
C ARG A 24 -22.81 2.77 -9.86
N GLY A 25 -23.15 1.52 -9.53
CA GLY A 25 -23.81 0.59 -10.45
C GLY A 25 -22.93 0.14 -11.63
N ARG A 26 -21.61 0.29 -11.54
CA ARG A 26 -20.68 -0.19 -12.57
C ARG A 26 -20.34 -1.66 -12.33
N SER A 27 -20.11 -2.43 -13.40
CA SER A 27 -19.49 -3.75 -13.29
C SER A 27 -18.01 -3.57 -12.93
N PHE A 28 -17.55 -4.20 -11.84
CA PHE A 28 -16.18 -4.07 -11.34
C PHE A 28 -15.54 -5.43 -11.12
N GLY A 29 -14.27 -5.53 -11.52
CA GLY A 29 -13.43 -6.71 -11.27
C GLY A 29 -12.25 -6.37 -10.39
N ARG A 30 -11.52 -7.38 -9.93
CA ARG A 30 -10.15 -7.16 -9.45
C ARG A 30 -9.25 -7.06 -10.69
N SER A 31 -8.56 -5.94 -10.87
CA SER A 31 -7.52 -5.81 -11.91
C SER A 31 -6.24 -5.30 -11.30
N GLU A 32 -5.15 -5.94 -11.68
CA GLU A 32 -3.79 -5.53 -11.32
C GLU A 32 -3.27 -4.38 -12.19
N HIS A 33 -4.05 -3.92 -13.19
CA HIS A 33 -3.61 -2.98 -14.23
C HIS A 33 -4.11 -1.53 -14.05
N ASN A 34 -4.66 -1.16 -12.90
CA ASN A 34 -5.03 0.25 -12.67
C ASN A 34 -3.81 1.09 -12.27
N ALA A 35 -3.11 1.64 -13.27
CA ALA A 35 -1.88 2.40 -13.09
C ALA A 35 -2.04 3.60 -12.14
N VAL A 36 -3.15 4.34 -12.25
CA VAL A 36 -3.40 5.54 -11.42
C VAL A 36 -3.44 5.19 -9.93
N GLU A 37 -4.11 4.11 -9.60
CA GLU A 37 -4.24 3.61 -8.23
C GLU A 37 -2.90 3.09 -7.70
N ALA A 38 -2.17 2.33 -8.53
CA ALA A 38 -0.84 1.83 -8.19
C ALA A 38 0.15 2.97 -7.93
N TYR A 39 0.16 4.01 -8.76
CA TYR A 39 1.02 5.19 -8.58
C TYR A 39 0.64 6.00 -7.35
N THR A 40 -0.66 6.17 -7.09
CA THR A 40 -1.12 6.95 -5.92
C THR A 40 -0.71 6.27 -4.61
N VAL A 41 -0.94 4.96 -4.49
CA VAL A 41 -0.58 4.23 -3.27
C VAL A 41 0.93 4.04 -3.16
N GLY A 42 1.62 3.74 -4.27
CA GLY A 42 3.08 3.68 -4.29
C GLY A 42 3.73 5.00 -3.89
N GLY A 43 3.18 6.13 -4.38
CA GLY A 43 3.62 7.47 -4.00
C GLY A 43 3.41 7.76 -2.52
N LEU A 44 2.26 7.38 -1.95
CA LEU A 44 1.98 7.56 -0.52
C LEU A 44 2.90 6.70 0.36
N VAL A 45 3.13 5.43 0.00
CA VAL A 45 4.11 4.54 0.66
C VAL A 45 5.50 5.18 0.67
N HIS A 46 5.92 5.69 -0.50
CA HIS A 46 7.23 6.31 -0.64
C HIS A 46 7.33 7.60 0.19
N ALA A 47 6.28 8.43 0.20
CA ALA A 47 6.22 9.66 0.99
C ALA A 47 6.33 9.39 2.50
N VAL A 48 5.57 8.42 3.03
CA VAL A 48 5.65 8.02 4.45
C VAL A 48 7.06 7.57 4.80
N THR A 49 7.67 6.70 3.97
CA THR A 49 9.00 6.17 4.23
C THR A 49 10.08 7.25 4.13
N PHE A 50 9.97 8.12 3.14
CA PHE A 50 10.93 9.21 2.91
C PHE A 50 10.89 10.22 4.06
N ILE A 51 9.70 10.61 4.51
CA ILE A 51 9.54 11.59 5.58
C ILE A 51 9.98 11.01 6.92
N PHE A 52 9.66 9.74 7.19
CA PHE A 52 10.22 9.02 8.33
C PHE A 52 11.75 9.03 8.32
N ALA A 53 12.37 8.71 7.19
CA ALA A 53 13.83 8.69 7.08
C ALA A 53 14.43 10.11 7.22
N ALA A 54 13.75 11.13 6.70
CA ALA A 54 14.15 12.52 6.85
C ALA A 54 14.12 12.96 8.32
N GLU A 55 13.05 12.69 9.06
CA GLU A 55 12.98 13.00 10.49
C GLU A 55 14.06 12.26 11.28
N LEU A 56 14.27 10.97 10.98
CA LEU A 56 15.24 10.14 11.68
C LEU A 56 16.70 10.57 11.46
N LEU A 57 17.07 10.90 10.22
CA LEU A 57 18.47 11.12 9.83
C LEU A 57 18.88 12.59 9.75
N LEU A 58 17.90 13.47 9.48
CA LEU A 58 18.12 14.90 9.29
C LEU A 58 17.52 15.75 10.42
N GLY A 59 16.73 15.15 11.32
CA GLY A 59 16.21 15.81 12.51
C GLY A 59 17.32 16.47 13.32
N GLY A 60 17.14 17.76 13.64
CA GLY A 60 18.13 18.55 14.38
C GLY A 60 19.30 19.10 13.57
N ARG A 61 19.41 18.80 12.26
CA ARG A 61 20.42 19.41 11.39
C ARG A 61 19.97 20.78 10.89
N PRO A 62 20.90 21.71 10.60
CA PRO A 62 20.55 22.99 9.98
C PRO A 62 19.97 22.79 8.57
N ALA A 63 19.04 23.65 8.17
CA ALA A 63 18.25 23.50 6.94
C ALA A 63 19.09 23.30 5.67
N TRP A 64 20.23 23.99 5.54
CA TRP A 64 21.11 23.85 4.38
C TRP A 64 21.69 22.43 4.25
N GLN A 65 22.01 21.76 5.36
CA GLN A 65 22.45 20.37 5.35
C GLN A 65 21.31 19.44 4.99
N GLN A 66 20.10 19.72 5.49
CA GLN A 66 18.93 18.92 5.13
C GLN A 66 18.72 18.95 3.62
N ILE A 67 18.77 20.13 2.98
CA ILE A 67 18.63 20.31 1.54
C ILE A 67 19.72 19.53 0.77
N LEU A 68 20.98 19.66 1.17
CA LEU A 68 22.10 18.95 0.54
C LEU A 68 21.97 17.42 0.65
N LEU A 69 21.35 16.93 1.72
CA LEU A 69 21.20 15.50 2.00
C LEU A 69 19.91 14.90 1.42
N LEU A 70 19.02 15.69 0.80
CA LEU A 70 17.78 15.15 0.21
C LEU A 70 18.06 14.12 -0.90
N ILE A 71 19.05 14.39 -1.77
CA ILE A 71 19.40 13.47 -2.87
C ILE A 71 20.01 12.16 -2.31
N PRO A 72 21.04 12.20 -1.44
CA PRO A 72 21.52 11.00 -0.75
C PRO A 72 20.43 10.24 0.00
N LEU A 73 19.50 10.96 0.65
CA LEU A 73 18.40 10.35 1.37
C LEU A 73 17.44 9.62 0.43
N ALA A 74 17.10 10.20 -0.72
CA ALA A 74 16.25 9.55 -1.72
C ALA A 74 16.90 8.24 -2.23
N LEU A 75 18.21 8.28 -2.51
CA LEU A 75 18.96 7.08 -2.90
C LEU A 75 18.99 6.03 -1.79
N LEU A 76 19.14 6.45 -0.53
CA LEU A 76 19.13 5.56 0.62
C LEU A 76 17.76 4.88 0.80
N VAL A 77 16.66 5.63 0.68
CA VAL A 77 15.30 5.10 0.76
C VAL A 77 15.05 4.12 -0.39
N TRP A 78 15.51 4.44 -1.60
CA TRP A 78 15.41 3.55 -2.75
C TRP A 78 16.21 2.25 -2.54
N ALA A 79 17.44 2.35 -2.03
CA ALA A 79 18.29 1.21 -1.71
C ALA A 79 17.67 0.34 -0.60
N TRP A 80 17.10 0.96 0.43
CA TRP A 80 16.36 0.30 1.49
C TRP A 80 15.20 -0.53 0.94
N TRP A 81 14.36 0.06 0.06
CA TRP A 81 13.27 -0.68 -0.58
C TRP A 81 13.79 -1.85 -1.42
N SER A 82 14.87 -1.64 -2.19
CA SER A 82 15.48 -2.70 -3.00
C SER A 82 15.94 -3.88 -2.12
N LEU A 83 16.61 -3.59 -1.00
CA LEU A 83 17.02 -4.58 -0.03
C LEU A 83 15.82 -5.25 0.65
N PHE A 84 14.82 -4.47 1.05
CA PHE A 84 13.60 -4.97 1.68
C PHE A 84 12.85 -5.95 0.77
N PHE A 85 12.70 -5.63 -0.53
CA PHE A 85 12.07 -6.53 -1.49
C PHE A 85 12.86 -7.81 -1.69
N TYR A 86 14.18 -7.72 -1.75
CA TYR A 86 15.07 -8.88 -1.85
C TYR A 86 14.93 -9.80 -0.62
N MET A 87 15.00 -9.22 0.58
CA MET A 87 14.81 -9.96 1.83
C MET A 87 13.41 -10.55 1.94
N GLY A 88 12.38 -9.82 1.48
CA GLY A 88 11.00 -10.31 1.42
C GLY A 88 10.84 -11.53 0.50
N LEU A 89 11.54 -11.57 -0.64
CA LEU A 89 11.56 -12.75 -1.52
C LEU A 89 12.27 -13.94 -0.87
N LEU A 90 13.42 -13.70 -0.22
CA LEU A 90 14.13 -14.74 0.51
C LEU A 90 13.27 -15.33 1.62
N LEU A 91 12.64 -14.49 2.43
CA LEU A 91 11.72 -14.90 3.48
C LEU A 91 10.55 -15.71 2.91
N LEU A 92 9.95 -15.26 1.81
CA LEU A 92 8.87 -15.99 1.15
C LEU A 92 9.32 -17.37 0.67
N ASN A 93 10.53 -17.49 0.11
CA ASN A 93 11.07 -18.78 -0.31
C ASN A 93 11.29 -19.73 0.87
N VAL A 94 11.79 -19.22 2.00
CA VAL A 94 11.93 -20.00 3.23
C VAL A 94 10.57 -20.48 3.74
N LEU A 95 9.56 -19.58 3.78
CA LEU A 95 8.20 -19.93 4.21
C LEU A 95 7.58 -21.00 3.31
N ARG A 96 7.74 -20.88 1.98
CA ARG A 96 7.28 -21.88 1.01
C ARG A 96 7.96 -23.23 1.22
N GLY A 97 9.26 -23.23 1.51
CA GLY A 97 10.02 -24.41 1.89
C GLY A 97 9.47 -25.09 3.15
N ALA A 98 9.06 -24.28 4.14
CA ALA A 98 8.40 -24.75 5.37
C ALA A 98 6.91 -25.13 5.20
N GLY A 99 6.35 -25.03 3.99
CA GLY A 99 4.94 -25.35 3.71
C GLY A 99 3.95 -24.21 3.99
N VAL A 100 4.42 -23.06 4.48
CA VAL A 100 3.61 -21.87 4.76
C VAL A 100 3.54 -21.00 3.50
N MET A 101 2.34 -20.53 3.12
CA MET A 101 2.14 -19.67 1.93
C MET A 101 2.61 -20.28 0.58
N ARG A 102 2.55 -21.61 0.42
CA ARG A 102 2.92 -22.32 -0.82
C ARG A 102 2.23 -21.74 -2.07
N ASP A 103 0.92 -21.52 -1.99
CA ASP A 103 0.11 -21.10 -3.14
C ASP A 103 -0.10 -19.58 -3.23
N THR A 104 0.54 -18.81 -2.33
CA THR A 104 0.38 -17.35 -2.35
C THR A 104 1.27 -16.73 -3.43
N PRO A 105 0.71 -15.92 -4.36
CA PRO A 105 1.50 -15.18 -5.33
C PRO A 105 2.51 -14.26 -4.64
N ALA A 106 3.75 -14.22 -5.16
CA ALA A 106 4.83 -13.43 -4.54
C ALA A 106 4.48 -11.94 -4.48
N SER A 107 3.81 -11.42 -5.52
CA SER A 107 3.31 -10.05 -5.56
C SER A 107 2.38 -9.73 -4.38
N ARG A 108 1.45 -10.62 -4.05
CA ARG A 108 0.50 -10.44 -2.93
C ARG A 108 1.23 -10.44 -1.58
N ALA A 109 2.17 -11.36 -1.39
CA ALA A 109 2.97 -11.42 -0.16
C ALA A 109 3.83 -10.15 0.01
N GLN A 110 4.50 -9.71 -1.06
CA GLN A 110 5.29 -8.47 -1.04
C GLN A 110 4.42 -7.24 -0.75
N SER A 111 3.27 -7.11 -1.37
CA SER A 111 2.36 -5.98 -1.09
C SER A 111 1.87 -5.98 0.36
N LEU A 112 1.69 -7.15 0.97
CA LEU A 112 1.37 -7.27 2.39
C LEU A 112 2.54 -6.81 3.27
N PHE A 113 3.77 -7.24 2.97
CA PHE A 113 4.98 -6.80 3.68
C PHE A 113 5.19 -5.28 3.58
N VAL A 114 5.01 -4.71 2.38
CA VAL A 114 5.04 -3.26 2.14
C VAL A 114 3.97 -2.56 2.98
N GLY A 115 2.73 -3.07 2.95
CA GLY A 115 1.61 -2.49 3.69
C GLY A 115 1.85 -2.49 5.20
N ILE A 116 2.31 -3.61 5.77
CA ILE A 116 2.62 -3.72 7.20
C ILE A 116 3.75 -2.76 7.59
N THR A 117 4.85 -2.79 6.84
CA THR A 117 6.02 -1.94 7.14
C THR A 117 5.66 -0.46 7.09
N THR A 118 4.96 -0.04 6.03
CA THR A 118 4.51 1.36 5.89
C THR A 118 3.56 1.76 7.01
N THR A 119 2.68 0.84 7.44
CA THR A 119 1.75 1.07 8.57
C THR A 119 2.50 1.26 9.88
N LEU A 120 3.56 0.49 10.14
CA LEU A 120 4.40 0.67 11.32
C LEU A 120 5.14 2.02 11.30
N LEU A 121 5.67 2.43 10.14
CA LEU A 121 6.32 3.73 9.98
C LEU A 121 5.33 4.89 10.14
N ALA A 122 4.14 4.78 9.55
CA ALA A 122 3.06 5.75 9.69
C ALA A 122 2.62 5.90 11.16
N TRP A 123 2.50 4.78 11.87
CA TRP A 123 2.21 4.77 13.30
C TRP A 123 3.28 5.51 14.10
N HIS A 124 4.56 5.26 13.80
CA HIS A 124 5.65 5.99 14.44
C HIS A 124 5.56 7.50 14.18
N LEU A 125 5.30 7.92 12.94
CA LEU A 125 5.13 9.34 12.59
C LEU A 125 3.98 9.99 13.37
N ILE A 126 2.87 9.27 13.59
CA ILE A 126 1.76 9.74 14.43
C ILE A 126 2.23 9.98 15.86
N THR A 127 2.94 8.99 16.45
CA THR A 127 3.39 9.07 17.84
C THR A 127 4.49 10.10 18.09
N ALA A 128 5.24 10.49 17.04
CA ALA A 128 6.26 11.53 17.14
C ALA A 128 5.68 12.93 17.38
N GLY A 129 4.38 13.14 17.12
CA GLY A 129 3.67 14.38 17.47
C GLY A 129 4.07 15.62 16.67
N SER A 130 4.91 15.48 15.64
CA SER A 130 5.30 16.56 14.74
C SER A 130 4.27 16.77 13.62
N TRP A 131 4.48 17.79 12.77
CA TRP A 131 3.59 18.06 11.62
C TRP A 131 3.51 16.87 10.63
N THR A 132 4.51 15.99 10.62
CA THR A 132 4.54 14.81 9.73
C THR A 132 3.55 13.73 10.15
N SER A 133 3.03 13.79 11.38
CA SER A 133 1.94 12.95 11.88
C SER A 133 0.70 12.98 10.98
N VAL A 134 0.46 14.10 10.27
CA VAL A 134 -0.64 14.24 9.30
C VAL A 134 -0.55 13.17 8.21
N LEU A 135 0.65 12.88 7.69
CA LEU A 135 0.82 11.85 6.67
C LEU A 135 0.63 10.45 7.23
N GLY A 136 1.07 10.22 8.47
CA GLY A 136 0.77 8.99 9.18
C GLY A 136 -0.74 8.77 9.29
N TRP A 137 -1.50 9.80 9.70
CA TRP A 137 -2.96 9.74 9.77
C TRP A 137 -3.62 9.49 8.42
N ILE A 138 -3.17 10.19 7.35
CA ILE A 138 -3.67 9.97 5.99
C ILE A 138 -3.50 8.50 5.59
N TRP A 139 -2.32 7.92 5.85
CA TRP A 139 -2.06 6.50 5.58
C TRP A 139 -2.98 5.58 6.40
N MET A 140 -3.08 5.81 7.71
CA MET A 140 -3.90 4.98 8.59
C MET A 140 -5.38 5.00 8.21
N ILE A 141 -5.91 6.17 7.86
CA ILE A 141 -7.28 6.33 7.38
C ILE A 141 -7.46 5.56 6.06
N ALA A 142 -6.52 5.70 5.11
CA ALA A 142 -6.59 4.99 3.83
C ALA A 142 -6.59 3.45 4.02
N VAL A 143 -5.73 2.93 4.91
CA VAL A 143 -5.69 1.50 5.26
C VAL A 143 -6.99 1.06 5.92
N ALA A 144 -7.49 1.82 6.91
CA ALA A 144 -8.72 1.50 7.62
C ALA A 144 -9.93 1.47 6.69
N LEU A 145 -10.09 2.48 5.83
CA LEU A 145 -11.17 2.52 4.85
C LEU A 145 -11.04 1.39 3.82
N ASN A 146 -9.81 1.05 3.39
CA ASN A 146 -9.60 -0.06 2.48
C ASN A 146 -9.92 -1.43 3.09
N LEU A 147 -9.59 -1.64 4.37
CA LEU A 147 -9.98 -2.84 5.12
C LEU A 147 -11.49 -2.91 5.32
N ALA A 148 -12.13 -1.81 5.70
CA ALA A 148 -13.58 -1.71 5.81
C ALA A 148 -14.26 -2.03 4.48
N ALA A 149 -13.75 -1.49 3.36
CA ALA A 149 -14.27 -1.78 2.04
C ALA A 149 -14.07 -3.26 1.65
N ALA A 150 -12.95 -3.88 2.02
CA ALA A 150 -12.74 -5.30 1.80
C ALA A 150 -13.74 -6.16 2.60
N ALA A 151 -14.02 -5.79 3.85
CA ALA A 151 -15.04 -6.45 4.68
C ALA A 151 -16.45 -6.28 4.08
N LEU A 152 -16.83 -5.07 3.68
CA LEU A 152 -18.13 -4.83 3.05
C LEU A 152 -18.31 -5.57 1.73
N LEU A 153 -17.28 -5.58 0.88
CA LEU A 153 -17.34 -6.34 -0.38
C LEU A 153 -17.43 -7.84 -0.14
N THR A 154 -16.70 -8.38 0.84
CA THR A 154 -16.80 -9.81 1.17
C THR A 154 -18.17 -10.17 1.70
N LEU A 155 -18.77 -9.34 2.57
CA LEU A 155 -20.15 -9.52 3.03
C LEU A 155 -21.16 -9.43 1.88
N ALA A 156 -21.02 -8.44 0.99
CA ALA A 156 -21.93 -8.25 -0.14
C ALA A 156 -21.86 -9.37 -1.18
N HIS A 157 -20.72 -10.05 -1.33
CA HIS A 157 -20.59 -11.22 -2.21
C HIS A 157 -20.94 -12.54 -1.50
N ALA A 158 -20.94 -12.56 -0.17
CA ALA A 158 -21.31 -13.72 0.63
C ALA A 158 -22.83 -13.91 0.75
N ASP A 159 -23.63 -12.88 0.44
CA ASP A 159 -25.09 -12.97 0.25
C ASP A 159 -25.42 -13.29 -1.22
N PRO A 160 -25.69 -14.55 -1.61
CA PRO A 160 -26.03 -14.92 -2.98
C PRO A 160 -27.55 -14.80 -3.24
N ALA A 161 -28.28 -14.05 -2.40
CA ALA A 161 -29.74 -14.01 -2.42
C ALA A 161 -30.26 -12.59 -2.63
N ARG A 162 -30.32 -12.16 -3.89
CA ARG A 162 -31.39 -11.33 -4.45
C ARG A 162 -31.34 -11.34 -5.98
#